data_AF-A0A937V8R2-F1
#
_entry.id   AF-A0A937V8R2-F1
#
_cell.length_a   1.000
_cell.length_b   1.000
_cell.length_c   1.000
_cell.angle_alpha   90.00
_cell.angle_beta   90.00
_cell.angle_gamma   90.00
#
_symmetry.space_group_name_H-M   'P 1'
#
loop_
_entity.id
_entity.type
_entity.pdbx_description
1 polymer ?
#
loop_
_entity_poly.entity_id
_entity_poly.type
_entity_poly.pdbx_seq_one_letter_code
_entity_poly.pdbx_strand_id
1 'polypeptide(L)'
;MSAERLWQAALGQLQMEMPRATFDTWVRDAELLAHEDGAYIIGVQNAYARDWLEDRMLATVKRVLTGLAGRTVEVRFVVWQGEPSDEPAAAAVPAPAAASPQRASSVPL
;
A
#
# COMPACT_ATOMS: atom_id res chain seq x y z
N MET A 1 17.72 -10.99 -6.51
CA MET A 1 16.39 -11.31 -5.95
C MET A 1 15.35 -11.08 -7.05
N SER A 2 14.32 -11.91 -7.15
CA SER A 2 13.20 -11.64 -8.08
C SER A 2 12.33 -10.50 -7.55
N ALA A 3 11.60 -9.84 -8.45
CA ALA A 3 10.68 -8.75 -8.08
C ALA A 3 9.62 -9.22 -7.07
N GLU A 4 9.13 -10.46 -7.19
CA GLU A 4 8.21 -11.07 -6.23
C GLU A 4 8.81 -11.15 -4.83
N ARG A 5 10.09 -11.56 -4.70
CA ARG A 5 10.76 -11.62 -3.40
C ARG A 5 10.93 -10.23 -2.79
N LEU A 6 11.22 -9.22 -3.62
CA LEU A 6 11.32 -7.84 -3.17
C LEU A 6 9.96 -7.31 -2.70
N TRP A 7 8.88 -7.63 -3.42
CA TRP A 7 7.52 -7.29 -3.01
C TRP A 7 7.11 -7.98 -1.70
N GLN A 8 7.37 -9.27 -1.54
CA GLN A 8 7.09 -9.99 -0.30
C GLN A 8 7.87 -9.43 0.91
N ALA A 9 9.14 -9.06 0.70
CA ALA A 9 9.92 -8.38 1.73
C ALA A 9 9.34 -6.99 2.06
N ALA A 10 8.91 -6.24 1.05
CA ALA A 10 8.25 -4.95 1.24
C ALA A 10 6.92 -5.08 2.01
N LEU A 11 6.09 -6.06 1.68
CA LEU A 11 4.85 -6.38 2.41
C LEU A 11 5.11 -6.68 3.89
N GLY A 12 6.13 -7.49 4.18
CA GLY A 12 6.53 -7.78 5.56
C GLY A 12 6.97 -6.52 6.32
N GLN A 13 7.71 -5.63 5.67
CA GLN A 13 8.10 -4.35 6.27
C GLN A 13 6.89 -3.44 6.53
N LEU A 14 5.99 -3.32 5.54
CA LEU A 14 4.77 -2.51 5.67
C LEU A 14 3.87 -3.02 6.80
N GLN A 15 3.76 -4.35 6.97
CA GLN A 15 3.01 -4.96 8.07
C GLN A 15 3.55 -4.55 9.45
N MET A 16 4.85 -4.33 9.57
CA MET A 16 5.48 -3.86 10.82
C MET A 16 5.35 -2.34 11.00
N GLU A 17 5.27 -1.56 9.93
CA GLU A 17 5.21 -0.10 9.96
C GLU A 17 3.79 0.47 10.21
N MET A 18 2.74 -0.37 10.22
CA MET A 18 1.36 0.09 10.40
C MET A 18 0.49 -0.86 11.26
N PRO A 19 -0.64 -0.37 11.81
CA PRO A 19 -1.58 -1.21 12.53
C PRO A 19 -2.10 -2.35 11.67
N ARG A 20 -2.25 -3.54 12.27
CA ARG A 20 -2.75 -4.74 11.59
C ARG A 20 -4.07 -4.52 10.83
N ALA A 21 -5.01 -3.78 11.43
CA ALA A 21 -6.29 -3.48 10.78
C ALA A 21 -6.13 -2.65 9.50
N THR A 22 -5.19 -1.70 9.49
CA THR A 22 -4.88 -0.88 8.30
C THR A 22 -4.26 -1.76 7.22
N PHE A 23 -3.29 -2.59 7.59
CA PHE A 23 -2.66 -3.52 6.66
C PHE A 23 -3.67 -4.49 6.05
N ASP A 24 -4.50 -5.11 6.89
CA ASP A 24 -5.51 -6.09 6.49
C ASP A 24 -6.55 -5.49 5.53
N THR A 25 -6.88 -4.20 5.69
CA THR A 25 -7.88 -3.53 4.86
C THR A 25 -7.32 -3.07 3.51
N TRP A 26 -6.08 -2.57 3.47
CA TRP A 26 -5.56 -1.82 2.31
C TRP A 26 -4.42 -2.50 1.55
N VAL A 27 -3.66 -3.37 2.21
CA VAL A 27 -2.35 -3.83 1.71
C VAL A 27 -2.27 -5.35 1.62
N ARG A 28 -2.97 -6.09 2.48
CA ARG A 28 -2.91 -7.57 2.55
C ARG A 28 -3.14 -8.23 1.19
N ASP A 29 -4.15 -7.79 0.47
CA ASP A 29 -4.54 -8.36 -0.83
C ASP A 29 -3.86 -7.64 -2.00
N ALA A 30 -2.81 -6.85 -1.74
CA ALA A 30 -2.07 -6.16 -2.78
C ALA A 30 -0.99 -7.10 -3.37
N GLU A 31 -1.07 -7.33 -4.67
CA GLU A 31 -0.26 -8.32 -5.37
C GLU A 31 0.64 -7.68 -6.42
N LEU A 32 1.85 -8.22 -6.62
CA LEU A 32 2.70 -7.79 -7.74
C LEU A 32 2.19 -8.45 -9.02
N LEU A 33 1.62 -7.66 -9.92
CA LEU A 33 1.13 -8.14 -11.22
C LEU A 33 2.25 -8.24 -12.25
N ALA A 34 3.13 -7.25 -12.27
CA ALA A 34 4.22 -7.16 -13.22
C ALA A 34 5.35 -6.28 -12.70
N HIS A 35 6.54 -6.52 -13.23
CA HIS A 35 7.70 -5.65 -13.02
C HIS A 35 8.43 -5.47 -14.34
N GLU A 36 8.28 -4.27 -14.92
CA GLU A 36 8.80 -3.91 -16.24
C GLU A 36 9.49 -2.54 -16.16
N ASP A 37 10.64 -2.38 -16.82
CA ASP A 37 11.41 -1.13 -16.85
C ASP A 37 11.73 -0.51 -15.47
N GLY A 38 11.82 -1.34 -14.42
CA GLY A 38 12.05 -0.87 -13.05
C GLY A 38 10.81 -0.30 -12.36
N ALA A 39 9.63 -0.45 -12.97
CA ALA A 39 8.34 -0.14 -12.39
C ALA A 39 7.67 -1.40 -11.84
N TYR A 40 7.15 -1.33 -10.61
CA TYR A 40 6.36 -2.37 -9.96
C TYR A 40 4.87 -2.04 -10.14
N ILE A 41 4.15 -2.94 -10.79
CA ILE A 41 2.71 -2.83 -11.00
C ILE A 41 2.01 -3.66 -9.93
N ILE A 42 1.36 -2.97 -8.99
CA ILE A 42 0.70 -3.58 -7.84
C ILE A 42 -0.81 -3.57 -8.05
N GLY A 43 -1.42 -4.75 -8.06
CA GLY A 43 -2.85 -4.98 -8.16
C GLY A 43 -3.53 -4.91 -6.80
N VAL A 44 -4.71 -4.29 -6.75
CA VAL A 44 -5.53 -4.16 -5.53
C VAL A 44 -7.00 -4.44 -5.83
N GLN A 45 -7.75 -4.89 -4.82
CA GLN A 45 -9.12 -5.37 -5.00
C GLN A 45 -10.13 -4.30 -5.47
N ASN A 46 -9.93 -3.03 -5.11
CA ASN A 46 -10.87 -1.96 -5.45
C ASN A 46 -10.20 -0.58 -5.58
N ALA A 47 -10.93 0.36 -6.17
CA ALA A 47 -10.44 1.72 -6.43
C ALA A 47 -10.13 2.51 -5.15
N TYR A 48 -10.84 2.28 -4.05
CA TYR A 48 -10.54 2.95 -2.78
C TYR A 48 -9.17 2.55 -2.24
N ALA A 49 -8.82 1.26 -2.35
CA ALA A 49 -7.51 0.77 -1.94
C ALA A 49 -6.40 1.33 -2.83
N ARG A 50 -6.65 1.42 -4.14
CA ARG A 50 -5.73 2.05 -5.08
C ARG A 50 -5.47 3.49 -4.67
N ASP A 51 -6.51 4.30 -4.51
CA ASP A 51 -6.40 5.72 -4.22
C ASP A 51 -5.74 5.96 -2.86
N TRP A 52 -6.10 5.18 -1.84
CA TRP A 52 -5.45 5.28 -0.53
C TRP A 52 -3.96 4.93 -0.58
N LEU A 53 -3.60 3.85 -1.28
CA LEU A 53 -2.21 3.45 -1.45
C LEU A 53 -1.42 4.49 -2.24
N GLU A 54 -2.01 5.05 -3.30
CA GLU A 54 -1.40 6.07 -4.14
C GLU A 54 -1.19 7.39 -3.37
N ASP A 55 -2.18 7.87 -2.63
CA ASP A 55 -2.10 9.13 -1.89
C ASP A 55 -1.26 9.05 -0.61
N ARG A 56 -1.28 7.91 0.10
CA ARG A 56 -0.70 7.79 1.44
C ARG A 56 0.55 6.93 1.50
N MET A 57 0.61 5.86 0.71
CA MET A 57 1.64 4.84 0.84
C MET A 57 2.65 4.82 -0.31
N LEU A 58 2.38 5.49 -1.44
CA LEU A 58 3.28 5.48 -2.60
C LEU A 58 4.72 5.82 -2.22
N ALA A 59 4.92 6.89 -1.44
CA ALA A 59 6.25 7.29 -1.00
C ALA A 59 6.94 6.23 -0.12
N THR A 60 6.18 5.62 0.81
CA THR A 60 6.68 4.57 1.70
C THR A 60 7.05 3.32 0.90
N VAL A 61 6.14 2.83 0.05
CA VAL A 61 6.34 1.64 -0.77
C VAL A 61 7.53 1.83 -1.72
N LYS A 62 7.61 2.98 -2.39
CA LYS A 62 8.72 3.33 -3.28
C LYS A 62 10.05 3.38 -2.53
N ARG A 63 10.09 3.96 -1.33
CA ARG A 63 11.29 4.00 -0.46
C ARG A 63 11.74 2.59 -0.08
N VAL A 64 10.82 1.76 0.39
CA VAL A 64 11.11 0.37 0.80
C VAL A 64 11.65 -0.44 -0.38
N LEU A 65 10.95 -0.44 -1.51
CA LEU A 65 11.39 -1.16 -2.71
C LEU A 65 12.71 -0.62 -3.27
N THR A 66 12.94 0.69 -3.23
CA THR A 66 14.22 1.29 -3.64
C THR A 66 15.38 0.80 -2.77
N GLY A 67 15.17 0.76 -1.44
CA GLY A 67 16.16 0.26 -0.50
C GLY A 67 16.46 -1.22 -0.68
N LEU A 68 15.43 -2.04 -0.91
CA LEU A 68 15.57 -3.48 -1.14
C LEU A 68 16.19 -3.81 -2.51
N ALA A 69 15.81 -3.07 -3.55
CA ALA A 69 16.33 -3.27 -4.91
C ALA A 69 17.73 -2.67 -5.13
N GLY A 70 18.18 -1.77 -4.24
CA GLY A 70 19.46 -1.06 -4.37
C GLY A 70 19.51 -0.08 -5.54
N ARG A 71 18.36 0.29 -6.11
CA ARG A 71 18.20 1.21 -7.24
C ARG A 71 16.86 1.91 -7.16
N THR A 72 16.74 3.08 -7.78
CA THR A 72 15.46 3.77 -7.90
C THR A 72 14.46 2.91 -8.67
N VAL A 73 13.25 2.78 -8.14
CA VAL A 73 12.14 2.06 -8.76
C VAL A 73 10.92 2.96 -8.89
N GLU A 74 10.04 2.65 -9.83
CA GLU A 74 8.71 3.24 -9.89
C GLU A 74 7.67 2.27 -9.34
N VAL A 75 6.54 2.80 -8.86
CA VAL A 75 5.44 2.00 -8.31
C VAL A 75 4.14 2.54 -8.87
N ARG A 76 3.28 1.65 -9.36
CA ARG A 76 1.94 1.99 -9.86
C ARG A 76 0.92 1.05 -9.26
N PHE A 77 -0.18 1.61 -8.77
CA PHE A 77 -1.30 0.84 -8.23
C PHE A 77 -2.40 0.74 -9.29
N VAL A 78 -2.92 -0.45 -9.52
CA VAL A 78 -4.03 -0.70 -10.45
C VAL A 78 -5.09 -1.54 -9.78
N VAL A 79 -6.36 -1.28 -10.11
CA VAL A 79 -7.44 -2.15 -9.64
C VAL A 79 -7.37 -3.45 -10.43
N TRP A 80 -7.20 -4.56 -9.72
CA TRP A 80 -7.12 -5.90 -10.28
C TRP A 80 -7.97 -6.84 -9.44
N GLN A 81 -8.99 -7.40 -10.09
CA GLN A 81 -9.78 -8.48 -9.54
C GLN A 81 -9.16 -9.78 -10.07
N GLY A 82 -8.12 -10.26 -9.39
CA GLY A 82 -7.63 -11.62 -9.58
C GLY A 82 -8.71 -12.65 -9.22
N GLU A 83 -8.45 -13.94 -9.44
CA GLU A 83 -9.39 -15.01 -9.11
C GLU A 83 -10.02 -14.77 -7.73
N PRO A 84 -11.37 -14.87 -7.60
CA PRO A 84 -12.06 -14.50 -6.37
C PRO A 84 -11.50 -15.32 -5.22
N SER A 85 -10.73 -14.66 -4.35
CA SER A 85 -10.39 -15.23 -3.06
C SER A 85 -11.72 -15.41 -2.33
N ASP A 86 -12.10 -16.67 -2.10
CA ASP A 86 -13.36 -17.11 -1.50
C ASP A 86 -13.38 -16.74 0.00
N GLU A 87 -13.36 -15.44 0.28
CA GLU A 87 -13.49 -14.91 1.63
C GLU A 87 -14.54 -13.79 1.54
N PRO A 88 -15.67 -13.89 2.28
CA PRO A 88 -16.72 -12.88 2.19
C PRO A 88 -16.12 -11.53 2.56
N ALA A 89 -16.24 -10.57 1.64
CA ALA A 89 -15.94 -9.16 1.83
C ALA A 89 -16.78 -8.60 2.99
N ALA A 90 -16.38 -8.94 4.21
CA ALA A 90 -17.08 -8.60 5.42
C ALA A 90 -16.75 -7.15 5.77
N ALA A 91 -17.80 -6.34 5.68
CA ALA A 91 -17.97 -5.01 6.26
C ALA A 91 -17.36 -3.85 5.45
N ALA A 92 -18.27 -3.17 4.74
CA ALA A 92 -18.31 -1.74 4.48
C ALA A 92 -17.14 -0.95 5.09
N VAL A 93 -16.21 -0.51 4.25
CA VAL A 93 -15.16 0.42 4.67
C VAL A 93 -15.83 1.74 5.12
N PRO A 94 -15.73 2.16 6.40
CA PRO A 94 -15.73 3.58 6.65
C PRO A 94 -14.44 4.09 6.02
N ALA A 95 -14.54 5.03 5.07
CA ALA A 95 -13.39 5.80 4.66
C ALA A 95 -12.67 6.26 5.93
N PRO A 96 -11.34 6.07 6.09
CA PRO A 96 -10.66 6.53 7.28
C PRO A 96 -10.85 8.03 7.28
N ALA A 97 -11.70 8.51 8.22
CA ALA A 97 -11.82 9.92 8.51
C ALA A 97 -10.39 10.39 8.69
N ALA A 98 -9.96 11.25 7.77
CA ALA A 98 -8.64 11.84 7.77
C ALA A 98 -8.35 12.22 9.22
N ALA A 99 -7.32 11.59 9.80
CA ALA A 99 -6.68 12.13 10.98
C ALA A 99 -6.06 13.46 10.54
N SER A 100 -6.90 14.50 10.49
CA SER A 100 -6.48 15.88 10.46
C SER A 100 -5.59 16.04 11.69
N PRO A 101 -4.31 16.41 11.55
CA PRO A 101 -3.56 16.84 12.71
C PRO A 101 -4.29 18.06 13.25
N GLN A 102 -4.88 17.96 14.45
CA GLN A 102 -5.35 19.15 15.15
C GLN A 102 -4.14 20.09 15.24
N ARG A 103 -4.24 21.24 14.56
CA ARG A 103 -3.36 22.37 14.80
C ARG A 103 -3.53 22.77 16.25
N ALA A 104 -2.70 22.26 17.15
CA ALA A 104 -2.42 22.91 18.41
C ALA A 104 -1.52 24.13 18.14
N SER A 105 -2.05 25.14 17.45
CA SER A 105 -1.52 26.49 17.51
C SER A 105 -2.30 27.25 18.57
N SER A 106 -1.93 27.05 19.84
CA SER A 106 -2.15 28.06 20.86
C SER A 106 -0.82 28.76 21.08
N VAL A 107 -0.64 29.87 20.37
CA VAL A 107 0.35 30.91 20.67
C VAL A 107 -0.12 31.62 21.95
N PRO A 108 0.78 31.93 22.91
CA PRO A 108 0.39 32.46 24.21
C PRO A 108 0.04 33.95 24.15
N LEU A 109 -0.77 34.41 25.13
CA LEU A 109 -0.78 35.79 25.60
C LEU A 109 -0.03 35.87 26.92
#